data_AF-A0A139QQH3-F1
#
_entry.id   AF-A0A139QQH3-F1
#
_cell.length_a   1.000
_cell.length_b   1.000
_cell.length_c   1.000
_cell.angle_alpha   90.00
_cell.angle_beta   90.00
_cell.angle_gamma   90.00
#
_symmetry.space_group_name_H-M   'P 1'
#
loop_
_entity.id
_entity.type
_entity.pdbx_description
1 polymer ?
#
loop_
_entity_poly.entity_id
_entity_poly.type
_entity_poly.pdbx_seq_one_letter_code
_entity_poly.pdbx_strand_id
1 'polypeptide(L)' 'MKSENGRISYKIFASNEDLKLYLKKNKGKTCEKMASVFSVEKYQEFPNTQVRKLTAEEVETYMKERC' A
#
# COMPACT_ATOMS: atom_id res chain seq x y z
N MET A 1 -8.49 -6.46 -7.68
CA MET A 1 -9.60 -7.17 -7.02
C MET A 1 -10.84 -7.00 -7.88
N LYS A 2 -11.60 -8.07 -8.06
CA LYS A 2 -12.85 -8.08 -8.82
C LYS A 2 -14.01 -8.33 -7.88
N SER A 3 -15.08 -7.55 -8.00
CA SER A 3 -16.34 -7.84 -7.31
C SER A 3 -17.27 -8.65 -8.21
N GLU A 4 -18.25 -9.31 -7.60
CA GLU A 4 -19.28 -10.10 -8.31
C GLU A 4 -20.02 -9.29 -9.38
N ASN A 5 -20.25 -7.99 -9.14
CA ASN A 5 -20.86 -7.08 -10.13
C ASN A 5 -19.88 -6.65 -11.25
N GLY A 6 -18.71 -7.27 -11.36
CA GLY A 6 -17.73 -7.01 -12.41
C GLY A 6 -16.78 -5.84 -12.17
N ARG A 7 -17.01 -4.99 -11.16
CA ARG A 7 -16.14 -3.83 -10.88
C ARG A 7 -14.73 -4.28 -10.46
N ILE A 8 -13.72 -3.65 -11.06
CA ILE A 8 -12.31 -3.84 -10.70
C ILE A 8 -11.87 -2.71 -9.77
N SER A 9 -11.12 -3.05 -8.73
CA SER A 9 -10.53 -2.11 -7.78
C SER A 9 -9.11 -2.51 -7.39
N TYR A 10 -8.28 -1.51 -7.13
CA TYR A 10 -6.92 -1.66 -6.61
C TYR A 10 -6.89 -1.19 -5.16
N LYS A 11 -6.14 -1.90 -4.33
CA LYS A 11 -5.96 -1.56 -2.91
C LYS A 11 -4.55 -1.97 -2.48
N ILE A 12 -3.94 -1.12 -1.68
CA ILE A 12 -2.63 -1.33 -1.09
C ILE A 12 -2.82 -1.99 0.27
N PHE A 13 -2.05 -3.04 0.53
CA PHE A 13 -2.03 -3.76 1.80
C PHE A 13 -0.60 -3.80 2.32
N ALA A 14 -0.44 -3.75 3.64
CA ALA A 14 0.87 -3.86 4.27
C ALA A 14 1.44 -5.28 4.15
N SER A 15 0.58 -6.30 4.15
CA SER A 15 0.97 -7.70 3.98
C SER A 15 -0.05 -8.52 3.19
N ASN A 16 0.36 -9.71 2.77
CA ASN A 16 -0.56 -10.71 2.19
C ASN A 16 -1.58 -11.23 3.22
N GLU A 17 -1.25 -11.17 4.52
CA GLU A 17 -2.15 -11.56 5.60
C GLU A 17 -3.31 -10.56 5.73
N ASP A 18 -3.01 -9.26 5.61
CA ASP A 18 -4.03 -8.21 5.57
C ASP A 18 -4.96 -8.37 4.36
N LEU A 19 -4.43 -8.77 3.20
CA LEU A 19 -5.23 -9.11 2.03
C LEU A 19 -6.19 -10.26 2.34
N LYS A 20 -5.69 -11.36 2.93
CA LYS A 20 -6.52 -12.53 3.29
C LYS A 20 -7.62 -12.14 4.29
N LEU A 21 -7.27 -11.37 5.33
CA LEU A 21 -8.23 -10.90 6.33
C LEU A 21 -9.29 -9.99 5.70
N TYR A 22 -8.88 -9.12 4.77
CA TYR A 22 -9.80 -8.25 4.04
C TYR A 22 -10.79 -9.05 3.19
N LEU A 23 -10.31 -10.04 2.42
CA LEU A 23 -11.17 -10.89 1.59
C LEU A 23 -12.15 -11.70 2.44
N LYS A 24 -11.72 -12.23 3.60
CA LYS A 24 -12.60 -12.92 4.55
C LYS A 24 -13.74 -12.03 5.06
N LYS A 25 -13.47 -10.74 5.28
CA LYS A 25 -14.47 -9.74 5.71
C LYS A 25 -15.36 -9.24 4.57
N ASN A 26 -14.90 -9.29 3.31
CA ASN A 26 -15.60 -8.74 2.14
C ASN A 26 -16.04 -9.85 1.20
N LYS A 27 -17.13 -10.55 1.56
CA LYS A 27 -17.75 -11.59 0.72
C LYS A 27 -18.17 -10.97 -0.62
N GLY A 28 -17.84 -11.64 -1.73
CA GLY A 28 -18.10 -11.16 -3.09
C GLY A 28 -16.98 -10.33 -3.71
N LYS A 29 -15.81 -10.24 -3.06
CA LYS A 29 -14.57 -9.75 -3.68
C LYS A 29 -13.57 -10.88 -3.83
N THR A 30 -12.92 -10.93 -4.99
CA THR A 30 -11.88 -11.92 -5.29
C THR A 30 -10.59 -11.22 -5.74
N CYS A 31 -9.46 -11.86 -5.44
CA CYS A 31 -8.14 -11.47 -5.91
C CYS A 31 -7.51 -12.68 -6.57
N GLU A 32 -7.51 -12.73 -7.90
CA GLU A 32 -7.05 -13.91 -8.66
C GLU A 32 -5.59 -14.27 -8.37
N LYS A 33 -4.71 -13.27 -8.29
CA LYS A 33 -3.28 -13.47 -8.03
C LYS A 33 -2.95 -13.75 -6.56
N MET A 34 -3.86 -13.46 -5.63
CA MET A 34 -3.65 -13.52 -4.16
C MET A 34 -2.35 -12.84 -3.68
N ALA A 35 -1.84 -11.88 -4.47
CA ALA A 35 -0.59 -11.19 -4.26
C ALA A 35 -0.69 -9.76 -4.80
N SER A 36 0.21 -8.89 -4.35
CA SER A 36 0.38 -7.55 -4.93
C SER A 36 0.74 -7.64 -6.41
N VAL A 37 0.20 -6.72 -7.21
CA VAL A 37 0.62 -6.56 -8.61
C VAL A 37 1.99 -5.89 -8.68
N PHE A 38 2.34 -5.13 -7.64
CA PHE A 38 3.60 -4.41 -7.50
C PHE A 38 4.01 -4.36 -6.03
N SER A 39 5.26 -4.68 -5.74
CA SER A 39 5.88 -4.51 -4.43
C SER A 39 7.38 -4.33 -4.60
N VAL A 40 7.95 -3.45 -3.78
CA VAL A 40 9.40 -3.24 -3.66
C VAL A 40 9.80 -3.52 -2.21
N GLU A 41 10.88 -4.27 -2.01
CA GLU A 41 11.34 -4.64 -0.66
C GLU A 41 11.92 -3.45 0.10
N LYS A 42 12.64 -2.58 -0.63
CA LYS A 42 13.27 -1.37 -0.09
C LYS A 42 12.76 -0.15 -0.83
N TYR A 43 12.77 0.98 -0.12
CA TYR A 43 12.50 2.27 -0.74
C TYR A 43 13.53 2.54 -1.85
N GLN A 44 13.02 2.96 -2.99
CA GLN A 44 13.80 3.40 -4.14
C GLN A 44 13.30 4.78 -4.57
N GLU A 45 14.23 5.69 -4.82
CA GLU A 45 13.91 6.98 -5.44
C GLU A 45 13.71 6.80 -6.95
N PHE A 46 12.66 7.44 -7.47
CA PHE A 46 12.38 7.43 -8.90
C PHE A 46 12.73 8.82 -9.48
N PRO A 47 13.47 8.88 -10.59
CA PRO A 47 13.77 10.15 -11.23
C PRO A 47 12.47 10.83 -11.67
N ASN A 48 12.45 12.16 -11.65
CA ASN A 48 11.28 12.98 -12.02
C ASN A 48 10.05 12.82 -11.09
N THR A 49 10.22 12.34 -9.86
CA THR A 49 9.15 12.39 -8.83
C THR A 49 9.37 13.54 -7.86
N GLN A 50 8.30 14.21 -7.44
CA GLN A 50 8.35 15.27 -6.43
C GLN A 50 8.45 14.74 -4.99
N VAL A 51 8.19 13.43 -4.80
CA VAL A 51 8.18 12.79 -3.49
C VAL A 51 9.56 12.22 -3.20
N ARG A 52 10.18 12.62 -2.08
CA ARG A 52 11.41 12.02 -1.55
C ARG A 52 11.26 11.56 -0.12
N LYS A 53 12.16 10.68 0.32
CA LYS A 53 12.29 10.32 1.74
C LYS A 53 12.92 11.48 2.52
N LEU A 54 12.34 11.79 3.68
CA LEU A 54 12.92 12.77 4.60
C LEU A 54 14.23 12.23 5.19
N THR A 55 15.17 13.14 5.42
CA THR A 55 16.38 12.86 6.18
C THR A 55 16.05 12.72 7.68
N ALA A 56 16.97 12.15 8.45
CA ALA A 56 16.76 11.97 9.89
C ALA A 56 16.51 13.32 10.61
N GLU A 57 17.26 14.36 10.26
CA GLU A 57 17.13 15.71 10.82
C GLU A 57 15.75 16.34 10.53
N GLU A 58 15.24 16.15 9.31
CA GLU A 58 13.92 16.63 8.92
C GLU A 58 12.80 15.88 9.66
N VAL A 59 12.98 14.57 9.86
CA VAL A 59 12.02 13.77 10.66
C VAL A 59 12.00 14.26 12.11
N GLU A 60 13.16 14.51 12.72
CA GLU A 60 13.22 15.03 14.09
C GLU A 60 12.55 16.40 14.22
N THR A 61 12.81 17.30 13.26
CA THR A 61 12.19 18.63 13.22
C THR A 61 10.68 18.51 13.11
N TYR A 62 10.19 17.69 12.16
CA TYR A 62 8.76 17.46 11.97
C TYR A 62 8.08 16.87 13.21
N MET A 63 8.74 15.96 13.93
CA MET A 63 8.20 15.40 15.17
C MET A 63 8.12 16.44 16.29
N LYS A 64 9.10 17.36 16.38
CA LYS A 64 9.07 18.47 17.35
C LYS A 64 7.96 19.48 17.09
N GLU A 65 7.60 19.70 15.83
CA GLU A 65 6.51 20.63 15.45
C GLU A 65 5.10 20.05 15.68
N ARG A 66 5.00 18.72 15.82
CA ARG A 66 3.73 18.01 16.03
C ARG A 66 3.44 17.61 17.48
N CYS A 67 4.45 17.64 18.35
CA CYS A 67 4.32 17.40 19.78
C CYS A 67 4.09 18.72 20.52
#